data_AF-A0A965YJ99-F1
#
_entry.id   AF-A0A965YJ99-F1
#
_cell.length_a   1.000
_cell.length_b   1.000
_cell.length_c   1.000
_cell.angle_alpha   90.00
_cell.angle_beta   90.00
_cell.angle_gamma   90.00
#
_symmetry.space_group_name_H-M   'P 1'
#
loop_
_entity.id
_entity.type
_entity.pdbx_description
1 polymer ?
#
loop_
_entity_poly.entity_id
_entity_poly.type
_entity_poly.pdbx_seq_one_letter_code
_entity_poly.pdbx_strand_id
1 'polypeptide(L)'
;MDYTLEKGNCRITVNGCRKNSNQMLSVHDWLADITVDRESCQYIEVQFKNTRKGFYLNSNNLQLEKGDLVAVESNPGHDIGTVTLQGYLVALQMKKNGFDPQKNEVKRVYRKAKQADLDKWEESKAKEHDAMLRSRKIAQDLHLDMKIGDVEYQGDGNRAIFYYIADQRVDFRELIKVLADTFHVRIEMKQIGARQEAGRIGGTGPCGRELCCSTFLSSFSSVGTNAARIQDLSMNPQKLAGQCAKLKCCLNFEVDNYVEALKEFPSKDIHLETGAGTYYFFKLDTFARKMTYSSAPNFPKDLVELSLDRVKEIIAMNKDGKKPDSLNAQIQTNVQSVGFATAVGEGSLTRFDKKKKKNKKFPRQGTTKGNEKSTSNQGDNDEA
;
A
#
# COMPACT_ATOMS: atom_id res chain seq x y z
N MET A 1 -23.18 -5.40 -18.14
CA MET A 1 -21.86 -5.32 -18.81
C MET A 1 -21.46 -6.74 -19.12
N ASP A 2 -21.69 -7.16 -20.36
CA ASP A 2 -21.43 -8.53 -20.79
C ASP A 2 -19.95 -8.66 -21.14
N TYR A 3 -19.20 -9.45 -20.35
CA TYR A 3 -17.78 -9.69 -20.59
C TYR A 3 -17.58 -11.05 -21.26
N THR A 4 -17.40 -11.01 -22.59
CA THR A 4 -16.88 -12.12 -23.39
C THR A 4 -15.38 -11.93 -23.66
N LEU A 5 -14.59 -12.98 -23.47
CA LEU A 5 -13.13 -13.04 -23.72
C LEU A 5 -12.72 -14.46 -24.11
N GLU A 6 -13.00 -14.88 -25.34
CA GLU A 6 -12.81 -16.25 -25.81
C GLU A 6 -11.37 -16.82 -25.63
N LYS A 7 -11.37 -18.12 -25.25
CA LYS A 7 -10.43 -19.23 -25.50
C LYS A 7 -8.94 -19.10 -25.13
N GLY A 8 -8.64 -19.57 -23.91
CA GLY A 8 -7.31 -20.04 -23.49
C GLY A 8 -7.19 -20.19 -21.97
N ASN A 9 -7.78 -21.25 -21.38
CA ASN A 9 -7.65 -21.84 -20.03
C ASN A 9 -7.22 -21.04 -18.76
N CYS A 10 -7.14 -19.71 -18.80
CA CYS A 10 -6.86 -18.83 -17.67
C CYS A 10 -7.59 -17.50 -17.93
N ARG A 11 -8.92 -17.53 -17.92
CA ARG A 11 -9.74 -16.34 -18.14
C ARG A 11 -10.16 -15.73 -16.80
N ILE A 12 -10.04 -14.41 -16.67
CA ILE A 12 -10.73 -13.66 -15.61
C ILE A 12 -12.23 -13.75 -15.93
N THR A 13 -12.96 -14.62 -15.24
CA THR A 13 -14.41 -14.74 -15.43
C THR A 13 -15.17 -13.88 -14.45
N VAL A 14 -16.40 -13.51 -14.86
CA VAL A 14 -17.35 -12.78 -14.02
C VAL A 14 -17.57 -13.51 -12.69
N ASN A 15 -17.47 -14.84 -12.71
CA ASN A 15 -17.57 -15.70 -11.52
C ASN A 15 -16.35 -15.55 -10.59
N GLY A 16 -15.14 -15.42 -11.13
CA GLY A 16 -13.91 -15.23 -10.36
C GLY A 16 -13.81 -13.88 -9.65
N CYS A 17 -14.40 -12.83 -10.23
CA CYS A 17 -14.48 -11.46 -9.65
C CYS A 17 -15.75 -11.18 -8.84
N ARG A 18 -16.70 -12.13 -8.78
CA ARG A 18 -18.09 -11.89 -8.37
C ARG A 18 -18.21 -11.34 -6.94
N LYS A 19 -19.14 -10.37 -6.77
CA LYS A 19 -19.78 -9.87 -5.53
C LYS A 19 -18.90 -9.26 -4.41
N ASN A 20 -17.60 -9.55 -4.34
CA ASN A 20 -16.73 -9.10 -3.24
C ASN A 20 -15.51 -8.27 -3.70
N SER A 21 -15.44 -7.85 -4.96
CA SER A 21 -14.29 -7.09 -5.49
C SER A 21 -14.01 -5.80 -4.72
N ASN A 22 -15.06 -5.16 -4.20
CA ASN A 22 -14.98 -3.89 -3.48
C ASN A 22 -14.62 -4.07 -1.99
N GLN A 23 -14.57 -5.30 -1.49
CA GLN A 23 -14.14 -5.56 -0.12
C GLN A 23 -12.61 -5.46 -0.03
N MET A 24 -12.13 -4.95 1.10
CA MET A 24 -10.71 -4.88 1.40
C MET A 24 -10.10 -6.28 1.40
N LEU A 25 -8.90 -6.49 0.84
CA LEU A 25 -8.27 -7.82 0.69
C LEU A 25 -9.12 -8.83 -0.11
N SER A 26 -9.89 -8.40 -1.11
CA SER A 26 -10.60 -9.32 -2.00
C SER A 26 -9.60 -10.26 -2.71
N VAL A 27 -9.89 -11.56 -2.72
CA VAL A 27 -9.04 -12.55 -3.41
C VAL A 27 -9.75 -12.98 -4.68
N HIS A 28 -9.06 -12.93 -5.81
CA HIS A 28 -9.59 -13.42 -7.07
C HIS A 28 -9.62 -14.95 -7.06
N ASP A 29 -10.78 -15.52 -7.38
CA ASP A 29 -10.92 -16.96 -7.59
C ASP A 29 -10.58 -17.27 -9.05
N TRP A 30 -9.33 -17.68 -9.30
CA TRP A 30 -8.84 -18.02 -10.63
C TRP A 30 -9.22 -19.44 -11.06
N LEU A 31 -9.78 -20.25 -10.16
CA LEU A 31 -10.28 -21.60 -10.41
C LEU A 31 -11.81 -21.64 -10.57
N ALA A 32 -12.47 -20.48 -10.64
CA ALA A 32 -13.93 -20.39 -10.69
C ALA A 32 -14.58 -21.18 -11.84
N ASP A 33 -13.84 -21.38 -12.94
CA ASP A 33 -14.29 -22.09 -14.14
C ASP A 33 -14.03 -23.61 -14.11
N ILE A 34 -13.25 -24.09 -13.15
CA ILE A 34 -12.87 -25.50 -13.01
C ILE A 34 -13.79 -26.15 -11.97
N THR A 35 -14.65 -27.06 -12.42
CA THR A 35 -15.67 -27.69 -11.56
C THR A 35 -15.08 -28.69 -10.57
N VAL A 36 -13.95 -29.33 -10.92
CA VAL A 36 -13.28 -30.36 -10.13
C VAL A 36 -12.70 -29.80 -8.81
N ASP A 37 -12.40 -28.51 -8.74
CA ASP A 37 -11.76 -27.91 -7.57
C ASP A 37 -12.70 -27.75 -6.37
N ARG A 38 -14.03 -27.76 -6.59
CA ARG A 38 -15.02 -27.50 -5.54
C ARG A 38 -15.08 -28.62 -4.49
N GLU A 39 -14.80 -29.86 -4.89
CA GLU A 39 -14.89 -31.04 -4.02
C GLU A 39 -13.56 -31.35 -3.32
N SER A 40 -12.47 -30.70 -3.74
CA SER A 40 -11.11 -30.98 -3.22
C SER A 40 -10.89 -30.57 -1.77
N CYS A 41 -11.70 -29.64 -1.24
CA CYS A 41 -11.52 -29.10 0.11
C CYS A 41 -12.86 -28.75 0.76
N GLN A 42 -13.11 -29.27 1.96
CA GLN A 42 -14.31 -28.97 2.76
C GLN A 42 -14.22 -27.65 3.54
N TYR A 43 -13.07 -26.98 3.51
CA TYR A 43 -12.87 -25.71 4.19
C TYR A 43 -13.22 -24.54 3.28
N ILE A 44 -13.74 -23.49 3.88
CA ILE A 44 -14.03 -22.22 3.22
C ILE A 44 -13.31 -21.07 3.91
N GLU A 45 -12.93 -20.06 3.14
CA GLU A 45 -12.45 -18.79 3.69
C GLU A 45 -13.64 -17.83 3.79
N VAL A 46 -13.87 -17.31 5.00
CA VAL A 46 -14.92 -16.33 5.28
C VAL A 46 -14.28 -15.04 5.76
N GLN A 47 -14.71 -13.94 5.18
CA GLN A 47 -14.30 -12.60 5.54
C GLN A 47 -15.38 -11.89 6.35
N PHE A 48 -14.94 -11.23 7.41
CA PHE A 48 -15.74 -10.34 8.26
C PHE A 48 -15.38 -8.89 7.98
N LYS A 49 -15.74 -7.99 8.88
CA LYS A 49 -15.42 -6.57 8.79
C LYS A 49 -13.89 -6.36 8.66
N ASN A 50 -13.50 -5.45 7.76
CA ASN A 50 -12.11 -5.05 7.49
C ASN A 50 -11.19 -6.22 7.08
N THR A 51 -10.10 -6.43 7.83
CA THR A 51 -9.04 -7.40 7.53
C THR A 51 -9.25 -8.77 8.17
N ARG A 52 -10.35 -8.99 8.87
CA ARG A 52 -10.58 -10.23 9.62
C ARG A 52 -11.07 -11.32 8.65
N LYS A 53 -10.22 -12.33 8.42
CA LYS A 53 -10.55 -13.55 7.68
C LYS A 53 -10.35 -14.76 8.55
N GLY A 54 -11.18 -15.78 8.36
CA GLY A 54 -11.08 -17.05 9.07
C GLY A 54 -11.40 -18.22 8.15
N PHE A 55 -10.86 -19.38 8.51
CA PHE A 55 -11.17 -20.64 7.84
C PHE A 55 -12.24 -21.39 8.63
N TYR A 56 -13.27 -21.86 7.94
CA TYR A 56 -14.40 -22.55 8.53
C TYR A 56 -14.65 -23.88 7.82
N LEU A 57 -15.15 -24.87 8.56
CA LEU A 57 -15.51 -26.17 8.02
C LEU A 57 -16.96 -26.17 7.50
N ASN A 58 -17.14 -26.51 6.23
CA ASN A 58 -18.46 -26.73 5.64
C ASN A 58 -18.95 -28.16 5.89
N SER A 59 -19.37 -28.46 7.11
CA SER A 59 -19.78 -29.83 7.47
C SER A 59 -21.04 -30.32 6.77
N ASN A 60 -21.90 -29.41 6.33
CA ASN A 60 -23.20 -29.73 5.74
C ASN A 60 -23.15 -29.80 4.20
N ASN A 61 -21.95 -29.73 3.60
CA ASN A 61 -21.75 -29.68 2.14
C ASN A 61 -22.69 -28.68 1.44
N LEU A 62 -22.84 -27.50 2.04
CA LEU A 62 -23.67 -26.44 1.49
C LEU A 62 -23.09 -25.98 0.15
N GLN A 63 -23.94 -25.78 -0.84
CA GLN A 63 -23.55 -25.17 -2.11
C GLN A 63 -23.33 -23.67 -1.91
N LEU A 64 -22.12 -23.30 -1.52
CA LEU A 64 -21.69 -21.93 -1.32
C LEU A 64 -21.00 -21.41 -2.59
N GLU A 65 -21.15 -20.13 -2.87
CA GLU A 65 -20.38 -19.44 -3.90
C GLU A 65 -19.66 -18.24 -3.30
N LYS A 66 -18.60 -17.79 -3.97
CA LYS A 66 -17.93 -16.53 -3.62
C LYS A 66 -18.95 -15.38 -3.60
N GLY A 67 -18.96 -14.65 -2.49
CA GLY A 67 -19.90 -13.55 -2.25
C GLY A 67 -21.20 -13.92 -1.56
N ASP A 68 -21.42 -15.20 -1.24
CA ASP A 68 -22.56 -15.58 -0.41
C ASP A 68 -22.33 -15.16 1.04
N LEU A 69 -23.40 -14.69 1.69
CA LEU A 69 -23.42 -14.38 3.11
C LEU A 69 -23.78 -15.65 3.90
N VAL A 70 -22.94 -15.99 4.87
CA VAL A 70 -23.06 -17.23 5.65
C VAL A 70 -23.06 -16.92 7.14
N ALA A 71 -23.85 -17.70 7.88
CA ALA A 71 -23.84 -17.73 9.33
C ALA A 71 -22.82 -18.77 9.79
N VAL A 72 -21.81 -18.30 10.52
CA VAL A 72 -20.72 -19.12 11.06
C VAL A 72 -20.83 -19.24 12.57
N GLU A 73 -20.26 -20.31 13.10
CA GLU A 73 -20.12 -20.52 14.53
C GLU A 73 -19.18 -19.50 15.18
N SER A 74 -19.57 -18.99 16.34
CA SER A 74 -18.77 -18.10 17.18
C SER A 74 -18.91 -18.50 18.66
N ASN A 75 -17.90 -18.17 19.46
CA ASN A 75 -17.90 -18.46 20.89
C ASN A 75 -18.10 -17.15 21.66
N PRO A 76 -19.31 -16.82 22.17
CA PRO A 76 -20.61 -17.49 21.99
C PRO A 76 -21.41 -16.98 20.76
N GLY A 77 -22.36 -17.78 20.28
CA GLY A 77 -23.37 -17.41 19.27
C GLY A 77 -22.97 -17.71 17.82
N HIS A 78 -23.48 -16.90 16.89
CA HIS A 78 -23.15 -16.95 15.47
C HIS A 78 -22.71 -15.57 14.96
N ASP A 79 -21.88 -15.58 13.94
CA ASP A 79 -21.37 -14.38 13.25
C ASP A 79 -21.75 -14.45 11.77
N ILE A 80 -21.87 -13.29 11.12
CA ILE A 80 -22.21 -13.23 9.69
C ILE A 80 -20.97 -12.77 8.93
N GLY A 81 -20.58 -13.54 7.93
CA GLY A 81 -19.44 -13.23 7.08
C GLY A 81 -19.74 -13.50 5.62
N THR A 82 -18.89 -12.96 4.75
CA THR A 82 -18.96 -13.18 3.31
C THR A 82 -17.95 -14.22 2.88
N VAL A 83 -18.36 -15.20 2.09
CA VAL A 83 -17.46 -16.24 1.56
C VAL A 83 -16.51 -15.60 0.53
N THR A 84 -15.20 -15.72 0.73
CA THR A 84 -14.19 -15.19 -0.19
C THR A 84 -13.62 -16.24 -1.13
N LEU A 85 -13.31 -17.44 -0.60
CA LEU A 85 -12.70 -18.54 -1.35
C LEU A 85 -13.27 -19.89 -0.91
N GLN A 86 -13.23 -20.85 -1.84
CA GLN A 86 -13.62 -22.24 -1.64
C GLN A 86 -12.69 -23.20 -2.39
N GLY A 87 -12.77 -24.50 -2.07
CA GLY A 87 -12.05 -25.55 -2.79
C GLY A 87 -10.53 -25.49 -2.61
N TYR A 88 -9.78 -25.87 -3.66
CA TYR A 88 -8.33 -26.02 -3.60
C TYR A 88 -7.59 -24.75 -3.18
N LEU A 89 -8.11 -23.57 -3.54
CA LEU A 89 -7.50 -22.29 -3.18
C LEU A 89 -7.45 -22.07 -1.68
N VAL A 90 -8.44 -22.58 -0.94
CA VAL A 90 -8.46 -22.49 0.52
C VAL A 90 -7.33 -23.31 1.12
N ALA A 91 -7.04 -24.50 0.57
CA ALA A 91 -5.92 -25.32 1.02
C ALA A 91 -4.56 -24.62 0.81
N LEU A 92 -4.37 -23.93 -0.32
CA LEU A 92 -3.16 -23.12 -0.55
C LEU A 92 -3.07 -21.94 0.42
N GLN A 93 -4.19 -21.26 0.68
CA GLN A 93 -4.25 -20.13 1.60
C GLN A 93 -4.00 -20.55 3.06
N MET A 94 -4.51 -21.72 3.47
CA MET A 94 -4.22 -22.33 4.78
C MET A 94 -2.73 -22.62 4.93
N LYS A 95 -2.10 -23.23 3.91
CA LYS A 95 -0.64 -23.48 3.90
C LYS A 95 0.15 -22.17 4.00
N LYS A 96 -0.22 -21.15 3.22
CA LYS A 96 0.42 -19.82 3.25
C LYS A 96 0.34 -19.18 4.64
N ASN A 97 -0.80 -19.32 5.32
CA ASN A 97 -1.03 -18.76 6.64
C ASN A 97 -0.51 -19.66 7.78
N GLY A 98 0.07 -20.83 7.48
CA GLY A 98 0.51 -21.80 8.47
C GLY A 98 -0.62 -22.37 9.32
N PHE A 99 -1.84 -22.42 8.78
CA PHE A 99 -3.01 -22.92 9.49
C PHE A 99 -3.10 -24.45 9.39
N ASP A 100 -2.85 -25.13 10.50
CA ASP A 100 -3.02 -26.58 10.63
C ASP A 100 -4.43 -26.91 11.17
N PRO A 101 -5.32 -27.51 10.35
CA PRO A 101 -6.68 -27.84 10.78
C PRO A 101 -6.76 -28.92 11.88
N GLN A 102 -5.68 -29.66 12.14
CA GLN A 102 -5.63 -30.67 13.22
C GLN A 102 -5.26 -30.09 14.58
N LYS A 103 -4.51 -28.98 14.60
CA LYS A 103 -4.05 -28.34 15.84
C LYS A 103 -4.97 -27.21 16.29
N ASN A 104 -5.66 -26.60 15.35
CA ASN A 104 -6.55 -25.47 15.59
C ASN A 104 -8.01 -25.93 15.67
N GLU A 105 -8.76 -25.40 16.62
CA GLU A 105 -10.20 -25.61 16.70
C GLU A 105 -10.89 -24.96 15.48
N VAL A 106 -11.35 -25.77 14.54
CA VAL A 106 -12.00 -25.29 13.33
C VAL A 106 -13.50 -25.12 13.58
N LYS A 107 -13.97 -23.88 13.45
CA LYS A 107 -15.38 -23.52 13.59
C LYS A 107 -16.17 -23.93 12.36
N ARG A 108 -17.46 -24.22 12.55
CA ARG A 108 -18.32 -24.73 11.48
C ARG A 108 -19.16 -23.63 10.85
N VAL A 109 -19.55 -23.85 9.59
CA VAL A 109 -20.56 -23.05 8.90
C VAL A 109 -21.92 -23.68 9.17
N TYR A 110 -22.87 -22.90 9.69
CA TYR A 110 -24.20 -23.41 9.98
C TYR A 110 -25.08 -23.45 8.72
N ARG A 111 -25.22 -22.30 8.06
CA ARG A 111 -26.16 -22.09 6.94
C ARG A 111 -25.85 -20.82 6.15
N LYS A 112 -26.48 -20.66 4.98
CA LYS A 112 -26.60 -19.35 4.34
C LYS A 112 -27.41 -18.41 5.24
N ALA A 113 -27.02 -17.14 5.30
CA ALA A 113 -27.67 -16.15 6.14
C ALA A 113 -29.16 -16.02 5.76
N LYS A 114 -30.05 -16.08 6.75
CA LYS A 114 -31.49 -15.82 6.55
C LYS A 114 -31.75 -14.31 6.57
N GLN A 115 -32.88 -13.87 6.02
CA GLN A 115 -33.25 -12.45 6.04
C GLN A 115 -33.25 -11.88 7.47
N ALA A 116 -33.83 -12.60 8.43
CA ALA A 116 -33.82 -12.17 9.84
C ALA A 116 -32.41 -12.06 10.45
N ASP A 117 -31.44 -12.84 9.96
CA ASP A 117 -30.05 -12.75 10.40
C ASP A 117 -29.39 -11.48 9.78
N LEU A 118 -29.71 -11.18 8.51
CA LEU A 118 -29.24 -9.99 7.80
C LEU A 118 -29.78 -8.69 8.40
N ASP A 119 -31.08 -8.65 8.71
CA ASP A 119 -31.72 -7.47 9.29
C ASP A 119 -31.08 -7.12 10.64
N LYS A 120 -30.85 -8.11 11.51
CA LYS A 120 -30.13 -7.94 12.79
C LYS A 120 -28.69 -7.50 12.62
N TRP A 121 -28.00 -8.02 11.61
CA TRP A 121 -26.63 -7.63 11.32
C TRP A 121 -26.56 -6.17 10.85
N GLU A 122 -27.51 -5.73 10.05
CA GLU A 122 -27.60 -4.34 9.60
C GLU A 122 -27.93 -3.38 10.76
N GLU A 123 -28.87 -3.76 11.63
CA GLU A 123 -29.16 -3.02 12.87
C GLU A 123 -27.95 -2.91 13.79
N SER A 124 -27.19 -4.00 13.94
CA SER A 124 -25.97 -4.04 14.76
C SER A 124 -24.88 -3.15 14.16
N LYS A 125 -24.72 -3.19 12.83
CA LYS A 125 -23.77 -2.37 12.09
C LYS A 125 -24.09 -0.88 12.20
N ALA A 126 -25.38 -0.50 12.20
CA ALA A 126 -25.79 0.88 12.39
C ALA A 126 -25.38 1.45 13.77
N LYS A 127 -25.31 0.60 14.81
CA LYS A 127 -24.89 0.99 16.16
C LYS A 127 -23.37 1.18 16.31
N GLU A 128 -22.56 0.61 15.43
CA GLU A 128 -21.09 0.65 15.51
C GLU A 128 -20.53 2.06 15.61
N HIS A 129 -21.04 2.97 14.77
CA HIS A 129 -20.50 4.33 14.69
C HIS A 129 -20.77 5.14 15.96
N ASP A 130 -21.99 5.06 16.49
CA ASP A 130 -22.37 5.74 17.73
C ASP A 130 -21.67 5.12 18.94
N ALA A 131 -21.58 3.78 18.99
CA ALA A 131 -20.83 3.08 20.03
C ALA A 131 -19.36 3.49 20.06
N MET A 132 -18.72 3.64 18.89
CA MET A 132 -17.35 4.13 18.77
C MET A 132 -17.18 5.54 19.34
N LEU A 133 -18.08 6.48 19.01
CA LEU A 133 -18.00 7.87 19.49
C LEU A 133 -18.19 7.96 21.00
N ARG A 134 -19.22 7.30 21.54
CA ARG A 134 -19.48 7.27 22.98
C ARG A 134 -18.34 6.62 23.75
N SER A 135 -17.77 5.53 23.23
CA SER A 135 -16.65 4.84 23.88
C SER A 135 -15.40 5.70 23.95
N ARG A 136 -15.14 6.54 22.93
CA ARG A 136 -14.03 7.51 22.98
C ARG A 136 -14.24 8.54 24.08
N LYS A 137 -15.47 9.02 24.26
CA LYS A 137 -15.80 9.97 25.33
C LYS A 137 -15.59 9.34 26.71
N ILE A 138 -16.11 8.13 26.94
CA ILE A 138 -15.93 7.40 28.21
C ILE A 138 -14.45 7.15 28.50
N ALA A 139 -13.65 6.78 27.50
CA ALA A 139 -12.21 6.57 27.67
C ALA A 139 -11.47 7.87 28.06
N GLN A 140 -11.91 9.02 27.53
CA GLN A 140 -11.39 10.34 27.91
C GLN A 140 -11.81 10.74 29.32
N ASP A 141 -13.07 10.49 29.70
CA ASP A 141 -13.61 10.79 31.02
C ASP A 141 -12.89 9.98 32.13
N LEU A 142 -12.45 8.76 31.79
CA LEU A 142 -11.63 7.90 32.67
C LEU A 142 -10.13 8.20 32.60
N HIS A 143 -9.71 9.21 31.82
CA HIS A 143 -8.30 9.61 31.64
C HIS A 143 -7.35 8.46 31.24
N LEU A 144 -7.83 7.55 30.39
CA LEU A 144 -7.02 6.44 29.90
C LEU A 144 -6.20 6.86 28.67
N ASP A 145 -4.90 6.61 28.68
CA ASP A 145 -3.97 6.86 27.56
C ASP A 145 -4.14 5.83 26.43
N MET A 146 -5.29 5.87 25.78
CA MET A 146 -5.65 4.98 24.67
C MET A 146 -6.54 5.66 23.63
N LYS A 147 -6.54 5.13 22.41
CA LYS A 147 -7.46 5.54 21.35
C LYS A 147 -8.25 4.35 20.86
N ILE A 148 -9.58 4.49 20.85
CA ILE A 148 -10.50 3.50 20.27
C ILE A 148 -10.64 3.82 18.78
N GLY A 149 -10.12 2.92 17.96
CA GLY A 149 -10.08 3.06 16.50
C GLY A 149 -11.38 2.64 15.84
N ASP A 150 -11.87 1.43 16.14
CA ASP A 150 -13.04 0.83 15.49
C ASP A 150 -13.82 -0.06 16.47
N VAL A 151 -15.08 -0.35 16.14
CA VAL A 151 -15.96 -1.23 16.90
C VAL A 151 -16.61 -2.21 15.93
N GLU A 152 -16.59 -3.50 16.25
CA GLU A 152 -17.20 -4.56 15.44
C GLU A 152 -18.23 -5.28 16.30
N TYR A 153 -19.50 -5.19 15.92
CA TYR A 153 -20.53 -6.05 16.51
C TYR A 153 -20.54 -7.40 15.79
N GLN A 154 -20.70 -8.47 16.57
CA GLN A 154 -20.98 -9.78 16.04
C GLN A 154 -22.36 -9.78 15.37
N GLY A 155 -22.59 -10.64 14.36
CA GLY A 155 -23.87 -10.75 13.65
C GLY A 155 -25.11 -10.90 14.56
N ASP A 156 -24.95 -11.56 15.71
CA ASP A 156 -25.98 -11.71 16.75
C ASP A 156 -26.26 -10.46 17.59
N GLY A 157 -25.36 -9.47 17.57
CA GLY A 157 -25.39 -8.30 18.46
C GLY A 157 -24.98 -8.56 19.91
N ASN A 158 -24.83 -9.83 20.32
CA ASN A 158 -24.53 -10.22 21.72
C ASN A 158 -23.10 -9.94 22.19
N ARG A 159 -22.15 -9.73 21.26
CA ARG A 159 -20.75 -9.42 21.54
C ARG A 159 -20.30 -8.25 20.67
N ALA A 160 -19.52 -7.35 21.26
CA ALA A 160 -18.89 -6.23 20.58
C ALA A 160 -17.38 -6.24 20.85
N ILE A 161 -16.60 -6.15 19.78
CA ILE A 161 -15.13 -6.11 19.82
C ILE A 161 -14.68 -4.68 19.60
N PHE A 162 -13.99 -4.13 20.60
CA PHE A 162 -13.44 -2.79 20.59
C PHE A 162 -11.95 -2.84 20.27
N TYR A 163 -11.61 -2.21 19.17
CA TYR A 163 -10.26 -2.15 18.63
C TYR A 163 -9.58 -0.89 19.12
N TYR A 164 -8.48 -1.03 19.87
CA TYR A 164 -7.77 0.10 20.43
C TYR A 164 -6.27 0.07 20.17
N ILE A 165 -5.68 1.25 20.18
CA ILE A 165 -4.23 1.47 20.18
C ILE A 165 -3.81 2.18 21.46
N ALA A 166 -2.70 1.72 22.03
CA ALA A 166 -2.05 2.33 23.18
C ALA A 166 -0.54 2.03 23.09
N ASP A 167 0.28 3.00 23.49
CA ASP A 167 1.75 2.84 23.51
C ASP A 167 2.21 2.04 24.73
N GLN A 168 1.51 2.20 25.85
CA GLN A 168 1.77 1.48 27.10
C GLN A 168 0.61 0.56 27.46
N ARG A 169 0.82 -0.28 28.49
CA ARG A 169 -0.21 -1.15 29.02
C ARG A 169 -1.25 -0.30 29.77
N VAL A 170 -2.51 -0.40 29.36
CA VAL A 170 -3.62 0.34 29.95
C VAL A 170 -4.46 -0.60 30.83
N ASP A 171 -4.87 -0.16 32.02
CA ASP A 171 -5.87 -0.86 32.82
C ASP A 171 -7.27 -0.42 32.39
N PHE A 172 -7.97 -1.30 31.67
CA PHE A 172 -9.30 -1.05 31.11
C PHE A 172 -10.42 -1.75 31.89
N ARG A 173 -10.16 -2.24 33.10
CA ARG A 173 -11.18 -2.99 33.88
C ARG A 173 -12.41 -2.14 34.19
N GLU A 174 -12.21 -0.89 34.58
CA GLU A 174 -13.31 0.05 34.85
C GLU A 174 -14.05 0.42 33.58
N LEU A 175 -13.30 0.70 32.50
CA LEU A 175 -13.86 0.97 31.18
C LEU A 175 -14.78 -0.16 30.71
N ILE A 176 -14.38 -1.43 30.89
CA ILE A 176 -15.24 -2.58 30.52
C ILE A 176 -16.57 -2.56 31.26
N LYS A 177 -16.59 -2.19 32.55
CA LYS A 177 -17.83 -2.13 33.34
C LYS A 177 -18.76 -1.05 32.79
N VAL A 178 -18.24 0.16 32.61
CA VAL A 178 -19.03 1.29 32.10
C VAL A 178 -19.54 1.01 30.68
N LEU A 179 -18.72 0.41 29.81
CA LEU A 179 -19.15 0.03 28.47
C LEU A 179 -20.22 -1.06 28.48
N ALA A 180 -20.07 -2.07 29.33
CA ALA A 180 -21.07 -3.14 29.47
C ALA A 180 -22.41 -2.59 29.98
N ASP A 181 -22.38 -1.64 30.92
CA ASP A 181 -23.57 -0.98 31.45
C ASP A 181 -24.23 -0.06 30.41
N THR A 182 -23.44 0.58 29.55
CA THR A 182 -23.95 1.51 28.52
C THR A 182 -24.55 0.79 27.31
N PHE A 183 -23.92 -0.31 26.87
CA PHE A 183 -24.30 -1.00 25.64
C PHE A 183 -25.06 -2.30 25.87
N HIS A 184 -25.12 -2.81 27.11
CA HIS A 184 -25.77 -4.08 27.47
C HIS A 184 -25.32 -5.28 26.62
N VAL A 185 -24.05 -5.30 26.24
CA VAL A 185 -23.45 -6.28 25.33
C VAL A 185 -22.14 -6.78 25.92
N ARG A 186 -21.73 -8.02 25.60
CA ARG A 186 -20.45 -8.54 26.04
C ARG A 186 -19.31 -7.83 25.32
N ILE A 187 -18.51 -7.08 26.08
CA ILE A 187 -17.39 -6.28 25.57
C ILE A 187 -16.12 -7.13 25.50
N GLU A 188 -15.44 -7.09 24.35
CA GLU A 188 -14.07 -7.61 24.20
C GLU A 188 -13.16 -6.48 23.74
N MET A 189 -12.06 -6.26 24.46
CA MET A 189 -11.06 -5.26 24.11
C MET A 189 -9.89 -5.94 23.38
N LYS A 190 -9.58 -5.49 22.17
CA LYS A 190 -8.48 -6.02 21.36
C LYS A 190 -7.48 -4.93 21.03
N GLN A 191 -6.26 -5.08 21.55
CA GLN A 191 -5.14 -4.20 21.25
C GLN A 191 -4.63 -4.45 19.83
N ILE A 192 -4.35 -3.37 19.11
CA ILE A 192 -3.85 -3.40 17.75
C ILE A 192 -2.59 -2.54 17.67
N GLY A 193 -1.61 -2.97 16.87
CA GLY A 193 -0.44 -2.14 16.58
C GLY A 193 -0.71 -1.06 15.53
N ALA A 194 0.01 0.06 15.59
CA ALA A 194 -0.11 1.20 14.67
C ALA A 194 -0.18 0.83 13.17
N ARG A 195 0.52 -0.23 12.73
CA ARG A 195 0.48 -0.69 11.33
C ARG A 195 -0.86 -1.33 10.95
N GLN A 196 -1.41 -2.15 11.84
CA GLN A 196 -2.71 -2.80 11.62
C GLN A 196 -3.85 -1.78 11.72
N GLU A 197 -3.71 -0.74 12.53
CA GLU A 197 -4.63 0.41 12.53
C GLU A 197 -4.59 1.14 11.18
N ALA A 198 -3.39 1.48 10.68
CA ALA A 198 -3.23 2.09 9.36
C ALA A 198 -3.79 1.20 8.22
N GLY A 199 -3.66 -0.13 8.33
CA GLY A 199 -4.26 -1.07 7.38
C GLY A 199 -5.79 -1.12 7.43
N ARG A 200 -6.43 -0.81 8.57
CA ARG A 200 -7.89 -0.74 8.71
C ARG A 200 -8.46 0.60 8.24
N ILE A 201 -7.79 1.70 8.59
CA ILE A 201 -8.19 3.04 8.14
C ILE A 201 -7.96 3.17 6.63
N GLY A 202 -6.90 2.53 6.12
CA GLY A 202 -6.45 2.72 4.75
C GLY A 202 -5.72 4.06 4.58
N GLY A 203 -5.35 4.36 3.34
CA GLY A 203 -4.68 5.60 2.98
C GLY A 203 -3.78 5.45 1.76
N THR A 204 -3.03 6.50 1.46
CA THR A 204 -2.06 6.53 0.36
C THR A 204 -0.64 6.56 0.92
N GLY A 205 0.20 5.64 0.46
CA GLY A 205 1.62 5.63 0.80
C GLY A 205 2.39 6.74 0.09
N PRO A 206 3.66 6.99 0.50
CA PRO A 206 4.53 7.97 -0.16
C PRO A 206 4.85 7.61 -1.61
N CYS A 207 4.59 6.36 -2.03
CA CYS A 207 4.69 5.91 -3.41
C CYS A 207 3.47 6.32 -4.28
N GLY A 208 2.48 7.01 -3.72
CA GLY A 208 1.26 7.42 -4.43
C GLY A 208 0.24 6.31 -4.63
N ARG A 209 0.50 5.09 -4.16
CA ARG A 209 -0.44 3.96 -4.19
C ARG A 209 -1.16 3.83 -2.84
N GLU A 210 -2.24 3.06 -2.82
CA GLU A 210 -2.88 2.64 -1.57
C GLU A 210 -1.89 1.92 -0.65
N LEU A 211 -2.12 1.99 0.66
CA LEU A 211 -1.27 1.30 1.65
C LEU A 211 -1.28 -0.21 1.39
N CYS A 212 -0.09 -0.81 1.18
CA CYS A 212 0.01 -2.26 0.97
C CYS A 212 -0.60 -3.10 2.10
N CYS A 213 -0.69 -2.54 3.32
CA CYS A 213 -1.29 -3.15 4.50
C CYS A 213 -2.83 -3.29 4.41
N SER A 214 -3.49 -2.44 3.62
CA SER A 214 -4.93 -2.55 3.32
C SER A 214 -5.20 -3.38 2.06
N THR A 215 -4.22 -3.51 1.16
CA THR A 215 -4.43 -4.16 -0.15
C THR A 215 -4.08 -5.65 -0.18
N PHE A 216 -2.85 -6.03 0.16
CA PHE A 216 -2.37 -7.42 -0.04
C PHE A 216 -1.46 -7.96 1.07
N LEU A 217 -0.77 -7.08 1.79
CA LEU A 217 0.20 -7.47 2.81
C LEU A 217 -0.49 -7.52 4.18
N SER A 218 -0.92 -8.72 4.59
CA SER A 218 -1.63 -8.94 5.86
C SER A 218 -0.73 -9.44 6.99
N SER A 219 0.39 -10.09 6.67
CA SER A 219 1.39 -10.55 7.63
C SER A 219 2.52 -9.53 7.76
N PHE A 220 2.85 -9.16 8.99
CA PHE A 220 3.85 -8.15 9.27
C PHE A 220 4.98 -8.72 10.13
N SER A 221 6.17 -8.77 9.56
CA SER A 221 7.41 -8.94 10.32
C SER A 221 7.95 -7.58 10.80
N SER A 222 8.76 -7.61 11.85
CA SER A 222 9.57 -6.44 12.23
C SER A 222 10.57 -6.16 11.10
N VAL A 223 10.70 -4.89 10.75
CA VAL A 223 11.61 -4.43 9.70
C VAL A 223 12.87 -3.92 10.38
N GLY A 224 14.03 -4.45 9.99
CA GLY A 224 15.32 -3.98 10.46
C GLY A 224 15.89 -2.88 9.57
N THR A 225 16.81 -2.08 10.11
CA THR A 225 17.57 -1.07 9.33
C THR A 225 18.53 -1.69 8.31
N ASN A 226 18.90 -2.96 8.49
CA ASN A 226 19.75 -3.70 7.55
C ASN A 226 19.14 -3.80 6.16
N ALA A 227 17.80 -3.92 6.07
CA ALA A 227 17.08 -3.96 4.80
C ALA A 227 17.33 -2.68 3.97
N ALA A 228 17.27 -1.51 4.62
CA ALA A 228 17.55 -0.23 3.98
C ALA A 228 19.00 -0.12 3.49
N ARG A 229 19.96 -0.71 4.22
CA ARG A 229 21.38 -0.70 3.83
C ARG A 229 21.65 -1.56 2.59
N ILE A 230 21.02 -2.73 2.50
CA ILE A 230 21.15 -3.62 1.33
C ILE A 230 20.61 -2.94 0.07
N GLN A 231 19.51 -2.20 0.21
CA GLN A 231 18.87 -1.45 -0.87
C GLN A 231 19.55 -0.11 -1.18
N ASP A 232 20.68 0.20 -0.52
CA ASP A 232 21.42 1.46 -0.67
C ASP A 232 20.55 2.72 -0.47
N LEU A 233 19.61 2.64 0.47
CA LEU A 233 18.73 3.75 0.82
C LEU A 233 19.34 4.64 1.89
N SER A 234 19.06 5.94 1.81
CA SER A 234 19.51 6.90 2.82
C SER A 234 18.97 6.55 4.21
N MET A 235 19.85 6.57 5.21
CA MET A 235 19.53 6.22 6.61
C MET A 235 18.73 7.29 7.38
N ASN A 236 17.96 8.14 6.68
CA ASN A 236 17.11 9.14 7.33
C ASN A 236 15.78 8.48 7.79
N PRO A 237 15.47 8.46 9.11
CA PRO A 237 14.28 7.82 9.64
C PRO A 237 12.98 8.38 9.06
N GLN A 238 12.92 9.68 8.75
CA GLN A 238 11.72 10.31 8.18
C GLN A 238 11.40 9.79 6.78
N LYS A 239 12.43 9.44 5.99
CA LYS A 239 12.24 8.85 4.64
C LYS A 239 11.93 7.36 4.69
N LEU A 240 12.43 6.65 5.70
CA LEU A 240 12.24 5.21 5.88
C LEU A 240 10.95 4.86 6.63
N ALA A 241 10.40 5.79 7.41
CA ALA A 241 9.13 5.62 8.08
C ALA A 241 7.96 5.59 7.08
N GLY A 242 7.02 4.68 7.32
CA GLY A 242 5.72 4.65 6.64
C GLY A 242 4.69 5.49 7.39
N GLN A 243 3.45 5.49 6.88
CA GLN A 243 2.34 6.25 7.48
C GLN A 243 2.01 5.81 8.92
N CYS A 244 2.36 4.58 9.29
CA CYS A 244 2.23 4.04 10.64
C CYS A 244 3.36 4.46 11.60
N ALA A 245 4.19 5.45 11.22
CA ALA A 245 5.39 5.93 11.93
C ALA A 245 6.48 4.87 12.21
N LYS A 246 6.29 3.62 11.75
CA LYS A 246 7.30 2.55 11.78
C LYS A 246 7.98 2.44 10.42
N LEU A 247 9.15 1.77 10.38
CA LEU A 247 9.85 1.47 9.13
C LEU A 247 8.92 0.82 8.09
N LYS A 248 9.08 1.20 6.81
CA LYS A 248 8.27 0.68 5.70
C LYS A 248 8.41 -0.84 5.57
N CYS A 249 7.29 -1.55 5.55
CA CYS A 249 7.26 -3.00 5.29
C CYS A 249 7.65 -3.37 3.86
N CYS A 250 7.56 -2.43 2.90
CA CYS A 250 8.05 -2.61 1.53
C CYS A 250 9.55 -2.92 1.50
N LEU A 251 10.33 -2.44 2.48
CA LEU A 251 11.76 -2.75 2.58
C LEU A 251 11.96 -4.27 2.69
N ASN A 252 11.31 -4.94 3.64
CA ASN A 252 11.42 -6.39 3.76
C ASN A 252 10.82 -7.12 2.54
N PHE A 253 9.75 -6.58 1.95
CA PHE A 253 9.11 -7.21 0.79
C PHE A 253 10.03 -7.24 -0.44
N GLU A 254 10.84 -6.18 -0.64
CA GLU A 254 11.71 -6.06 -1.82
C GLU A 254 13.12 -6.61 -1.57
N VAL A 255 13.58 -6.73 -0.31
CA VAL A 255 14.97 -7.09 0.04
C VAL A 255 15.46 -8.34 -0.70
N ASP A 256 14.66 -9.40 -0.80
CA ASP A 256 15.10 -10.65 -1.41
C ASP A 256 15.47 -10.45 -2.88
N ASN A 257 14.67 -9.68 -3.62
CA ASN A 257 14.94 -9.33 -5.01
C ASN A 257 16.24 -8.51 -5.15
N TYR A 258 16.51 -7.61 -4.20
CA TYR A 258 17.78 -6.87 -4.19
C TYR A 258 18.97 -7.77 -3.90
N VAL A 259 18.86 -8.69 -2.94
CA VAL A 259 19.93 -9.64 -2.60
C VAL A 259 20.25 -10.54 -3.78
N GLU A 260 19.22 -11.05 -4.47
CA GLU A 260 19.39 -11.85 -5.67
C GLU A 260 20.04 -11.05 -6.80
N ALA A 261 19.53 -9.84 -7.09
CA ALA A 261 20.11 -8.97 -8.10
C ALA A 261 21.59 -8.67 -7.82
N LEU A 262 21.94 -8.35 -6.56
CA LEU A 262 23.31 -8.04 -6.14
C LEU A 262 24.30 -9.19 -6.35
N LYS A 263 23.86 -10.45 -6.34
CA LYS A 263 24.74 -11.61 -6.62
C LYS A 263 25.26 -11.63 -8.05
N GLU A 264 24.55 -11.02 -8.99
CA GLU A 264 24.98 -10.96 -10.38
C GLU A 264 26.05 -9.90 -10.64
N PHE A 265 26.19 -8.93 -9.75
CA PHE A 265 27.14 -7.82 -9.89
C PHE A 265 28.54 -8.24 -9.41
N PRO A 266 29.60 -7.78 -10.09
CA PRO A 266 30.97 -7.97 -9.59
C PRO A 266 31.19 -7.17 -8.29
N SER A 267 32.20 -7.57 -7.52
CA SER A 267 32.58 -6.88 -6.28
C SER A 267 32.88 -5.39 -6.52
N LYS A 268 32.42 -4.53 -5.61
CA LYS A 268 32.58 -3.06 -5.68
C LYS A 268 34.04 -2.60 -5.63
N ASP A 269 34.94 -3.45 -5.14
CA ASP A 269 36.37 -3.15 -4.99
C ASP A 269 37.18 -3.35 -6.28
N ILE A 270 36.57 -3.92 -7.32
CA ILE A 270 37.28 -4.19 -8.58
C ILE A 270 37.39 -2.90 -9.41
N HIS A 271 38.63 -2.49 -9.67
CA HIS A 271 38.94 -1.36 -10.54
C HIS A 271 38.94 -1.79 -12.01
N LEU A 272 38.45 -0.91 -12.89
CA LEU A 272 38.52 -1.13 -14.33
C LEU A 272 39.74 -0.42 -14.89
N GLU A 273 40.70 -1.20 -15.41
CA GLU A 273 41.84 -0.68 -16.14
C GLU A 273 41.49 -0.52 -17.63
N THR A 274 41.86 0.62 -18.20
CA THR A 274 41.76 0.88 -19.65
C THR A 274 43.04 1.56 -20.12
N GLY A 275 43.22 1.68 -21.44
CA GLY A 275 44.35 2.44 -22.00
C GLY A 275 44.40 3.91 -21.55
N ALA A 276 43.26 4.50 -21.20
CA ALA A 276 43.15 5.89 -20.74
C ALA A 276 43.39 6.10 -19.25
N GLY A 277 43.34 5.04 -18.43
CA GLY A 277 43.51 5.11 -16.98
C GLY A 277 42.68 4.10 -16.20
N THR A 278 42.82 4.16 -14.87
CA THR A 278 42.07 3.34 -13.91
C THR A 278 40.78 4.03 -13.48
N TYR A 279 39.69 3.28 -13.45
CA TYR A 279 38.38 3.77 -13.05
C TYR A 279 37.90 3.07 -11.78
N TYR A 280 37.36 3.87 -10.86
CA TYR A 280 36.87 3.47 -9.54
C TYR A 280 35.34 3.41 -9.52
N PHE A 281 34.78 2.43 -8.82
CA PHE A 281 33.35 2.30 -8.66
C PHE A 281 32.77 3.50 -7.88
N PHE A 282 31.71 4.11 -8.40
CA PHE A 282 31.04 5.25 -7.75
C PHE A 282 29.63 4.90 -7.29
N LYS A 283 28.78 4.41 -8.20
CA LYS A 283 27.36 4.13 -7.93
C LYS A 283 26.90 2.86 -8.63
N LEU A 284 25.99 2.14 -7.97
CA LEU A 284 25.29 0.99 -8.52
C LEU A 284 23.83 1.36 -8.77
N ASP A 285 23.30 0.98 -9.93
CA ASP A 285 21.86 0.93 -10.17
C ASP A 285 21.44 -0.52 -10.39
N THR A 286 20.80 -1.11 -9.37
CA THR A 286 20.43 -2.53 -9.36
C THR A 286 19.35 -2.86 -10.39
N PHE A 287 18.37 -1.97 -10.60
CA PHE A 287 17.26 -2.22 -11.52
C PHE A 287 17.63 -1.90 -12.97
N ALA A 288 18.39 -0.82 -13.21
CA ALA A 288 18.84 -0.49 -14.55
C ALA A 288 19.98 -1.41 -15.04
N ARG A 289 20.53 -2.27 -14.16
CA ARG A 289 21.68 -3.15 -14.46
C ARG A 289 22.88 -2.35 -14.97
N LYS A 290 23.13 -1.19 -14.35
CA LYS A 290 24.20 -0.26 -14.71
C LYS A 290 25.13 0.02 -13.54
N MET A 291 26.40 0.20 -13.83
CA MET A 291 27.42 0.60 -12.88
C MET A 291 28.06 1.90 -13.35
N THR A 292 28.15 2.87 -12.46
CA THR A 292 28.81 4.15 -12.72
C THR A 292 30.22 4.09 -12.15
N TYR A 293 31.20 4.38 -13.01
CA TYR A 293 32.61 4.47 -12.64
C TYR A 293 33.12 5.90 -12.79
N SER A 294 34.10 6.29 -11.97
CA SER A 294 34.77 7.59 -12.02
C SER A 294 36.26 7.42 -12.24
N SER A 295 36.88 8.36 -12.96
CA SER A 295 38.33 8.37 -13.18
C SER A 295 39.13 8.73 -11.91
N ALA A 296 38.50 9.34 -10.91
CA ALA A 296 39.13 9.69 -9.63
C ALA A 296 38.57 8.85 -8.47
N PRO A 297 39.38 8.55 -7.42
CA PRO A 297 38.97 7.65 -6.35
C PRO A 297 37.91 8.24 -5.41
N ASN A 298 37.99 9.53 -5.10
CA ASN A 298 37.18 10.16 -4.04
C ASN A 298 36.25 11.28 -4.53
N PHE A 299 36.37 11.68 -5.79
CA PHE A 299 35.59 12.78 -6.36
C PHE A 299 34.95 12.35 -7.67
N PRO A 300 33.68 12.73 -7.93
CA PRO A 300 33.03 12.45 -9.19
C PRO A 300 33.69 13.26 -10.31
N LYS A 301 34.64 12.64 -11.00
CA LYS A 301 35.29 13.17 -12.19
C LYS A 301 35.07 12.20 -13.34
N ASP A 302 34.58 12.70 -14.47
CA ASP A 302 34.30 11.94 -15.70
C ASP A 302 33.52 10.64 -15.42
N LEU A 303 32.28 10.80 -14.94
CA LEU A 303 31.38 9.68 -14.63
C LEU A 303 30.97 8.96 -15.91
N VAL A 304 31.25 7.67 -15.98
CA VAL A 304 30.86 6.81 -17.11
C VAL A 304 29.90 5.72 -16.61
N GLU A 305 28.73 5.65 -17.23
CA GLU A 305 27.74 4.59 -16.97
C GLU A 305 27.94 3.41 -17.93
N LEU A 306 28.15 2.22 -17.38
CA LEU A 306 28.34 0.99 -18.14
C LEU A 306 27.27 -0.04 -17.81
N SER A 307 26.89 -0.85 -18.81
CA SER A 307 26.02 -2.01 -18.59
C SER A 307 26.77 -3.13 -17.86
N LEU A 308 26.04 -3.97 -17.13
CA LEU A 308 26.61 -5.10 -16.41
C LEU A 308 27.45 -6.04 -17.28
N ASP A 309 26.95 -6.38 -18.46
CA ASP A 309 27.63 -7.32 -19.36
C ASP A 309 28.95 -6.73 -19.84
N ARG A 310 28.95 -5.43 -20.16
CA ARG A 310 30.16 -4.71 -20.55
C ARG A 310 31.18 -4.64 -19.42
N VAL A 311 30.74 -4.41 -18.19
CA VAL A 311 31.64 -4.42 -17.02
C VAL A 311 32.27 -5.81 -16.84
N LYS A 312 31.49 -6.89 -16.97
CA LYS A 312 32.01 -8.27 -16.89
C LYS A 312 33.02 -8.57 -17.99
N GLU A 313 32.77 -8.12 -19.22
CA GLU A 313 33.72 -8.23 -20.34
C GLU A 313 35.03 -7.52 -20.02
N ILE A 314 34.98 -6.27 -19.55
CA ILE A 314 36.20 -5.50 -19.23
C ILE A 314 36.96 -6.17 -18.08
N ILE A 315 36.27 -6.70 -17.07
CA ILE A 315 36.91 -7.44 -15.97
C ILE A 315 37.58 -8.71 -16.50
N ALA A 316 36.96 -9.44 -17.43
CA ALA A 316 37.57 -10.61 -18.06
C ALA A 316 38.81 -10.23 -18.89
N MET A 317 38.73 -9.16 -19.69
CA MET A 317 39.87 -8.64 -20.46
C MET A 317 41.02 -8.21 -19.55
N ASN A 318 40.73 -7.57 -18.42
CA ASN A 318 41.74 -7.15 -17.45
C ASN A 318 42.42 -8.35 -16.76
N LYS A 319 41.67 -9.44 -16.50
CA LYS A 319 42.26 -10.70 -16.00
C LYS A 319 43.18 -11.36 -17.03
N ASP A 320 42.85 -11.25 -18.31
CA ASP A 320 43.67 -11.73 -19.43
C ASP A 320 44.82 -10.77 -19.79
N GLY A 321 44.96 -9.64 -19.07
CA GLY A 321 46.01 -8.64 -19.28
C GLY A 321 45.79 -7.73 -20.50
N LYS A 322 44.63 -7.78 -21.15
CA LYS A 322 44.27 -6.92 -22.29
C LYS A 322 43.49 -5.70 -21.79
N LYS A 323 44.05 -4.51 -22.00
CA LYS A 323 43.40 -3.24 -21.61
C LYS A 323 42.59 -2.69 -22.79
N PRO A 324 41.27 -2.51 -22.67
CA PRO A 324 40.48 -1.90 -23.75
C PRO A 324 40.78 -0.40 -23.88
N ASP A 325 40.74 0.12 -25.10
CA ASP A 325 41.05 1.54 -25.41
C ASP A 325 39.93 2.50 -24.99
N SER A 326 38.68 2.02 -24.83
CA SER A 326 37.54 2.84 -24.42
C SER A 326 36.54 2.05 -23.58
N LEU A 327 36.02 2.69 -22.52
CA LEU A 327 35.03 2.11 -21.61
C LEU A 327 33.69 1.86 -22.32
N ASN A 328 33.22 2.85 -23.07
CA ASN A 328 32.03 2.72 -23.90
C ASN A 328 32.42 2.12 -25.25
N ALA A 329 31.78 1.02 -25.66
CA ALA A 329 31.68 0.73 -27.08
C ALA A 329 31.05 1.97 -27.72
N GLN A 330 31.65 2.51 -28.78
CA GLN A 330 31.17 3.73 -29.44
C GLN A 330 29.76 3.50 -29.99
N ILE A 331 28.74 3.70 -29.17
CA ILE A 331 27.41 4.06 -29.64
C ILE A 331 27.51 5.57 -29.85
N GLN A 332 27.64 5.99 -31.10
CA GLN A 332 27.34 7.36 -31.50
C GLN A 332 25.84 7.59 -31.32
N THR A 333 25.37 7.73 -30.08
CA THR A 333 24.11 8.40 -29.81
C THR A 333 24.39 9.88 -29.85
N ASN A 334 23.92 10.49 -30.93
CA ASN A 334 23.80 11.93 -31.06
C ASN A 334 22.81 12.41 -29.98
N VAL A 335 23.30 12.66 -28.76
CA VAL A 335 22.49 13.18 -27.66
C VAL A 335 22.33 14.68 -27.90
N GLN A 336 21.20 15.06 -28.50
CA GLN A 336 20.70 16.42 -28.33
C GLN A 336 20.53 16.65 -26.83
N SER A 337 21.23 17.65 -26.30
CA SER A 337 21.12 18.08 -24.91
C SER A 337 19.70 18.56 -24.62
N VAL A 338 18.83 17.67 -24.17
CA VAL A 338 17.57 18.05 -23.55
C VAL A 338 17.92 18.49 -22.14
N GLY A 339 17.95 19.80 -21.91
CA GLY A 339 18.23 20.40 -20.61
C GLY A 339 17.20 19.95 -19.59
N PHE A 340 17.55 18.97 -18.75
CA PHE A 340 16.81 18.63 -17.56
C PHE A 340 17.10 19.71 -16.51
N ALA A 341 16.20 20.70 -16.43
CA ALA A 341 16.21 21.68 -15.36
C ALA A 341 15.98 20.96 -14.03
N THR A 342 16.98 21.05 -13.15
CA THR A 342 16.97 20.52 -11.80
C THR A 342 15.81 21.14 -11.02
N ALA A 343 14.74 20.38 -10.78
CA ALA A 343 13.61 20.78 -9.94
C ALA A 343 13.95 20.67 -8.44
N VAL A 344 15.11 21.22 -8.05
CA VAL A 344 15.56 21.33 -6.65
C VAL A 344 16.16 22.72 -6.49
N GLY A 345 15.32 23.75 -6.49
CA GLY A 345 15.83 25.11 -6.35
C GLY A 345 14.86 26.25 -6.62
N GLU A 346 13.55 26.14 -6.38
CA GLU A 346 12.66 27.32 -6.41
C GLU A 346 11.60 27.26 -5.30
N GLY A 347 12.02 27.57 -4.07
CA GLY A 347 11.15 28.07 -3.02
C GLY A 347 10.96 29.59 -3.13
N SER A 348 10.54 30.09 -4.30
CA SER A 348 10.24 31.52 -4.48
C SER A 348 8.73 31.73 -4.65
N LEU A 349 8.12 32.27 -3.59
CA LEU A 349 6.68 32.50 -3.40
C LEU A 349 6.03 33.52 -4.35
N THR A 350 6.73 34.03 -5.35
CA THR A 350 6.22 35.10 -6.24
C THR A 350 5.93 34.64 -7.68
N ARG A 351 5.72 33.33 -7.90
CA ARG A 351 5.37 32.77 -9.22
C ARG A 351 4.02 33.28 -9.78
N PHE A 352 3.13 33.78 -8.91
CA PHE A 352 1.83 34.32 -9.30
C PHE A 352 1.77 35.85 -9.45
N ASP A 353 2.84 36.58 -9.09
CA ASP A 353 2.90 38.04 -9.24
C ASP A 353 3.64 38.45 -10.51
N LYS A 354 2.97 38.34 -11.67
CA LYS A 354 3.39 39.09 -12.87
C LYS A 354 2.24 39.94 -13.39
N LYS A 355 2.34 41.25 -13.11
CA LYS A 355 1.56 42.35 -13.69
C LYS A 355 1.43 42.21 -15.21
N LYS A 356 0.20 42.30 -15.72
CA LYS A 356 -0.15 42.35 -17.15
C LYS A 356 0.69 43.41 -17.88
N LYS A 357 1.51 42.98 -18.85
CA LYS A 357 2.19 43.89 -19.79
C LYS A 357 1.16 44.51 -20.76
N LYS A 358 1.15 45.84 -20.83
CA LYS A 358 0.37 46.62 -21.80
C LYS A 358 0.84 46.34 -23.24
N ASN A 359 -0.10 46.00 -24.12
CA ASN A 359 0.14 45.90 -25.56
C ASN A 359 0.52 47.28 -26.14
N LYS A 360 1.68 47.37 -26.80
CA LYS A 360 2.05 48.51 -27.66
C LYS A 360 1.19 48.48 -28.93
N LYS A 361 0.36 49.50 -29.12
CA LYS A 361 -0.34 49.77 -30.39
C LYS A 361 0.65 50.38 -31.41
N PHE A 362 0.55 49.92 -32.66
CA PHE A 362 1.17 50.54 -33.83
C PHE A 362 0.59 51.95 -34.09
N PRO A 363 1.37 52.91 -34.65
CA PRO A 363 0.91 54.25 -34.92
C PRO A 363 0.09 54.32 -36.22
N ARG A 364 -1.09 54.95 -36.18
CA ARG A 364 -1.81 55.43 -37.36
C ARG A 364 -1.79 56.96 -37.37
N GLN A 365 -1.42 57.51 -38.52
CA GLN A 365 -1.50 58.93 -38.87
C GLN A 365 -2.91 59.48 -38.62
N GLY A 366 -2.96 60.70 -38.10
CA GLY A 366 -4.21 61.38 -37.74
C GLY A 366 -4.85 62.15 -38.89
N THR A 367 -6.08 62.61 -38.64
CA THR A 367 -6.64 63.92 -39.01
C THR A 367 -7.98 64.13 -38.28
N THR A 368 -7.99 65.09 -37.37
CA THR A 368 -9.03 66.13 -37.08
C THR A 368 -10.51 65.88 -37.43
N LYS A 369 -11.41 65.98 -36.42
CA LYS A 369 -12.40 67.08 -36.19
C LYS A 369 -13.55 66.66 -35.25
N GLY A 370 -14.05 67.62 -34.46
CA GLY A 370 -15.40 67.65 -33.84
C GLY A 370 -15.46 67.08 -32.42
N ASN A 371 -15.30 67.87 -31.35
CA ASN A 371 -16.21 68.84 -30.70
C ASN A 371 -17.25 68.20 -29.74
N GLU A 372 -17.33 68.83 -28.56
CA GLU A 372 -18.39 68.80 -27.51
C GLU A 372 -18.10 68.15 -26.14
N LYS A 373 -17.89 69.07 -25.17
CA LYS A 373 -18.51 69.24 -23.82
C LYS A 373 -19.23 68.00 -23.23
N SER A 374 -19.16 67.65 -21.95
CA SER A 374 -19.17 68.48 -20.72
C SER A 374 -18.93 67.61 -19.47
N THR A 375 -18.50 68.29 -18.38
CA THR A 375 -18.84 68.06 -16.94
C THR A 375 -18.49 66.71 -16.29
N SER A 376 -18.05 66.56 -15.04
CA SER A 376 -17.49 67.36 -13.93
C SER A 376 -17.78 66.53 -12.66
N ASN A 377 -16.89 66.61 -11.67
CA ASN A 377 -17.00 66.21 -10.25
C ASN A 377 -16.63 64.75 -9.92
N GLN A 378 -15.53 64.49 -9.19
CA GLN A 378 -15.14 64.86 -7.81
C GLN A 378 -15.83 64.02 -6.72
N GLY A 379 -15.01 63.56 -5.76
CA GLY A 379 -15.34 62.75 -4.59
C GLY A 379 -14.37 61.57 -4.49
N ASP A 380 -13.09 61.76 -4.16
CA ASP A 380 -12.52 61.85 -2.80
C ASP A 380 -12.84 60.65 -1.89
N ASN A 381 -11.73 60.08 -1.36
CA ASN A 381 -11.57 59.49 -0.02
C ASN A 381 -12.20 58.10 0.23
N ASP A 382 -11.62 57.17 0.98
CA ASP A 382 -10.41 57.14 1.81
C ASP A 382 -10.03 55.66 2.04
N GLU A 383 -8.83 55.51 2.59
CA GLU A 383 -8.14 54.30 3.05
C GLU A 383 -8.97 53.29 3.86
N ALA A 384 -8.69 52.00 3.62
CA ALA A 384 -8.50 50.96 4.64
C ALA A 384 -7.58 49.86 4.10
#